data_AF-A0AA37UJA0-F1
#
_entry.id   AF-A0AA37UJA0-F1
#
_cell.length_a   1.000
_cell.length_b   1.000
_cell.length_c   1.000
_cell.angle_alpha   90.00
_cell.angle_beta   90.00
_cell.angle_gamma   90.00
#
_symmetry.space_group_name_H-M   'P 1'
#
loop_
_entity.id
_entity.type
_entity.pdbx_description
1 polymer ?
#
loop_
_entity_poly.entity_id
_entity_poly.type
_entity_poly.pdbx_seq_one_letter_code
_entity_poly.pdbx_strand_id
1 'polypeptide(L)'
;MPTSSLPAPLRGLTKQLNRTITQALGLTEAVTLRRTDPASVDQPLTAGPVLVIGSGPDADAVAHQLHEWHLDVRRNLAAPTQQRWGAVVVVLTDLEAPGQEAERVLALGGTLRELARSARVVTISRAVADGDAPALAAARGGVAGLVRSLGKELRQGATANGIELGADVAVTDPATIGTLRFLLSARSAFVDGQLLPVTAAAQAPADWTRPLTGTVAVVTGAARGIGAETVRVLARDGAHVLGVDVPAAGESLAAVMNEVGGVALQLDITAPDAGARILERVARGPFQGRLDVLVHNAGILRDKLLANMKPEQWESVIAVNLAAQVAITTAVAQAHPGLVQISLASTSGIAGNRGQTNYGFSKSGVIGATQAWAPVLAAGGGRANAVAPGFIETEMTASIPLAQREISRRVSSLGQGGKPVDVAEAVAFLASPQAGGINGAVLRVCGQNLVGR
;
A
#
# COMPACT_ATOMS: atom_id res chain seq x y z
N MET A 1 -18.27 14.70 2.03
CA MET A 1 -19.40 15.19 1.20
C MET A 1 -18.85 15.80 -0.07
N PRO A 2 -19.40 15.52 -1.25
CA PRO A 2 -19.07 16.30 -2.44
C PRO A 2 -19.47 17.76 -2.18
N THR A 3 -18.65 18.71 -2.61
CA THR A 3 -18.89 20.16 -2.46
C THR A 3 -20.22 20.61 -3.08
N SER A 4 -20.88 19.75 -3.87
CA SER A 4 -22.19 19.95 -4.47
C SER A 4 -23.37 19.89 -3.48
N SER A 5 -23.21 19.35 -2.26
CA SER A 5 -24.30 19.18 -1.29
C SER A 5 -24.42 20.30 -0.25
N LEU A 6 -23.54 21.31 -0.27
CA LEU A 6 -23.59 22.44 0.66
C LEU A 6 -24.41 23.61 0.08
N PRO A 7 -25.07 24.45 0.91
CA PRO A 7 -25.66 25.71 0.47
C PRO A 7 -24.60 26.62 -0.20
N ALA A 8 -24.99 27.35 -1.26
CA ALA A 8 -24.09 28.21 -2.05
C ALA A 8 -23.14 29.13 -1.24
N PRO A 9 -23.56 29.81 -0.15
CA PRO A 9 -22.64 30.64 0.64
C PRO A 9 -21.57 29.82 1.39
N LEU A 10 -21.90 28.61 1.83
CA LEU A 10 -20.96 27.71 2.51
C LEU A 10 -19.94 27.11 1.54
N ARG A 11 -20.28 26.94 0.25
CA ARG A 11 -19.34 26.55 -0.82
C ARG A 11 -18.29 27.64 -1.07
N GLY A 12 -18.70 28.90 -1.05
CA GLY A 12 -17.80 30.06 -1.20
C GLY A 12 -16.78 30.13 -0.07
N LEU A 13 -17.26 29.99 1.18
CA LEU A 13 -16.42 29.93 2.38
C LEU A 13 -15.46 28.74 2.38
N THR A 14 -15.92 27.53 2.03
CA THR A 14 -15.00 26.38 1.90
C THR A 14 -13.98 26.61 0.80
N LYS A 15 -14.37 27.11 -0.38
CA LYS A 15 -13.42 27.37 -1.49
C LYS A 15 -12.38 28.42 -1.13
N GLN A 16 -12.76 29.46 -0.40
CA GLN A 16 -11.85 30.52 0.04
C GLN A 16 -10.91 30.04 1.15
N LEU A 17 -11.43 29.32 2.16
CA LEU A 17 -10.63 28.67 3.19
C LEU A 17 -9.65 27.64 2.57
N ASN A 18 -10.10 26.92 1.54
CA ASN A 18 -9.28 25.97 0.78
C ASN A 18 -8.14 26.69 0.10
N ARG A 19 -8.40 27.77 -0.62
CA ARG A 19 -7.34 28.54 -1.30
C ARG A 19 -6.35 29.14 -0.31
N THR A 20 -6.83 29.68 0.82
CA THR A 20 -5.98 30.28 1.86
C THR A 20 -5.08 29.25 2.55
N ILE A 21 -5.61 28.08 2.92
CA ILE A 21 -4.80 26.99 3.53
C ILE A 21 -3.79 26.44 2.53
N THR A 22 -4.21 26.23 1.27
CA THR A 22 -3.33 25.76 0.19
C THR A 22 -2.19 26.74 -0.05
N GLN A 23 -2.46 28.05 -0.09
CA GLN A 23 -1.44 29.09 -0.26
C GLN A 23 -0.53 29.24 0.97
N ALA A 24 -1.06 29.19 2.19
CA ALA A 24 -0.29 29.35 3.42
C ALA A 24 0.66 28.16 3.70
N LEU A 25 0.30 26.95 3.26
CA LEU A 25 1.08 25.73 3.47
C LEU A 25 1.86 25.29 2.23
N GLY A 26 1.81 26.06 1.13
CA GLY A 26 2.46 25.70 -0.15
C GLY A 26 1.92 24.40 -0.77
N LEU A 27 0.70 24.01 -0.43
CA LEU A 27 0.11 22.73 -0.84
C LEU A 27 -0.38 22.78 -2.28
N THR A 28 -0.44 21.62 -2.93
CA THR A 28 -0.97 21.49 -4.30
C THR A 28 -2.50 21.50 -4.30
N GLU A 29 -3.11 21.97 -5.39
CA GLU A 29 -4.56 21.85 -5.58
C GLU A 29 -4.92 20.36 -5.77
N ALA A 30 -5.85 19.86 -4.96
CA ALA A 30 -6.25 18.45 -4.97
C ALA A 30 -6.88 18.08 -6.32
N VAL A 31 -6.19 17.22 -7.08
CA VAL A 31 -6.72 16.64 -8.33
C VAL A 31 -7.47 15.35 -8.05
N THR A 32 -8.38 14.97 -8.96
CA THR A 32 -8.96 13.62 -8.91
C THR A 32 -7.90 12.59 -9.29
N LEU A 33 -7.49 11.75 -8.34
CA LEU A 33 -6.52 10.68 -8.58
C LEU A 33 -7.14 9.58 -9.42
N ARG A 34 -6.42 9.14 -10.45
CA ARG A 34 -6.73 7.94 -11.24
C ARG A 34 -6.66 6.70 -10.36
N ARG A 35 -7.77 5.96 -10.25
CA ARG A 35 -7.90 4.69 -9.53
C ARG A 35 -8.40 3.61 -10.49
N THR A 36 -8.22 2.35 -10.09
CA THR A 36 -8.67 1.19 -10.86
C THR A 36 -10.17 1.24 -11.09
N ASP A 37 -10.58 0.99 -12.33
CA ASP A 37 -11.97 0.63 -12.64
C ASP A 37 -12.12 -0.88 -12.45
N PRO A 38 -13.00 -1.36 -11.55
CA PRO A 38 -13.21 -2.79 -11.35
C PRO A 38 -13.63 -3.55 -12.61
N ALA A 39 -14.22 -2.87 -13.60
CA ALA A 39 -14.60 -3.48 -14.88
C ALA A 39 -13.44 -3.61 -15.88
N SER A 40 -12.33 -2.89 -15.66
CA SER A 40 -11.19 -2.84 -16.58
C SER A 40 -9.87 -2.66 -15.83
N VAL A 41 -9.55 -3.63 -14.97
CA VAL A 41 -8.33 -3.63 -14.14
C VAL A 41 -7.08 -3.52 -15.02
N ASP A 42 -6.18 -2.60 -14.65
CA ASP A 42 -4.95 -2.29 -15.40
C ASP A 42 -5.16 -1.97 -16.89
N GLN A 43 -6.34 -1.48 -17.30
CA GLN A 43 -6.61 -1.07 -18.68
C GLN A 43 -7.08 0.40 -18.78
N PRO A 44 -6.26 1.31 -19.36
CA PRO A 44 -4.84 1.09 -19.69
C PRO A 44 -3.99 0.88 -18.42
N LEU A 45 -2.77 0.38 -18.51
CA LEU A 45 -1.92 0.24 -17.30
C LEU A 45 -1.44 1.62 -16.84
N THR A 46 -0.87 2.40 -17.76
CA THR A 46 -0.39 3.77 -17.55
C THR A 46 -1.30 4.80 -18.22
N ALA A 47 -1.21 6.07 -17.80
CA ALA A 47 -2.02 7.16 -18.37
C ALA A 47 -1.48 7.71 -19.72
N GLY A 48 -0.45 7.09 -20.28
CA GLY A 48 0.30 7.55 -21.44
C GLY A 48 1.59 6.73 -21.64
N PRO A 49 2.46 7.13 -22.57
CA PRO A 49 3.73 6.44 -22.83
C PRO A 49 4.64 6.39 -21.60
N VAL A 50 5.52 5.40 -21.58
CA VAL A 50 6.50 5.17 -20.51
C VAL A 50 7.89 5.47 -21.02
N LEU A 51 8.58 6.39 -20.34
CA LEU A 51 9.99 6.66 -20.58
C LEU A 51 10.84 5.80 -19.66
N VAL A 52 11.84 5.10 -20.18
CA VAL A 52 12.85 4.39 -19.37
C VAL A 52 14.19 5.13 -19.48
N ILE A 53 14.64 5.69 -18.36
CA ILE A 53 15.91 6.42 -18.22
C ILE A 53 16.96 5.49 -17.61
N GLY A 54 18.13 5.44 -18.23
CA GLY A 54 19.27 4.64 -17.82
C GLY A 54 19.84 3.82 -18.98
N SER A 55 21.12 3.48 -18.90
CA SER A 55 21.85 2.69 -19.87
C SER A 55 22.17 1.29 -19.31
N GLY A 56 22.61 0.39 -20.19
CA GLY A 56 23.05 -0.94 -19.79
C GLY A 56 21.94 -1.99 -19.74
N PRO A 57 22.32 -3.25 -19.43
CA PRO A 57 21.46 -4.42 -19.61
C PRO A 57 20.20 -4.38 -18.75
N ASP A 58 20.28 -3.86 -17.53
CA ASP A 58 19.13 -3.76 -16.64
C ASP A 58 18.07 -2.80 -17.18
N ALA A 59 18.49 -1.65 -17.72
CA ALA A 59 17.59 -0.67 -18.30
C ALA A 59 16.94 -1.18 -19.60
N ASP A 60 17.68 -1.93 -20.40
CA ASP A 60 17.18 -2.58 -21.61
C ASP A 60 16.19 -3.70 -21.28
N ALA A 61 16.46 -4.50 -20.25
CA ALA A 61 15.56 -5.54 -19.78
C ALA A 61 14.24 -4.98 -19.25
N VAL A 62 14.28 -3.89 -18.46
CA VAL A 62 13.08 -3.19 -18.00
C VAL A 62 12.27 -2.64 -19.18
N ALA A 63 12.93 -2.03 -20.16
CA ALA A 63 12.25 -1.53 -21.36
C ALA A 63 11.58 -2.64 -22.17
N HIS A 64 12.27 -3.79 -22.31
CA HIS A 64 11.73 -4.96 -22.97
C HIS A 64 10.48 -5.48 -22.24
N GLN A 65 10.53 -5.64 -20.91
CA GLN A 65 9.40 -6.09 -20.13
C GLN A 65 8.17 -5.18 -20.25
N LEU A 66 8.38 -3.85 -20.26
CA LEU A 66 7.30 -2.87 -20.43
C LEU A 66 6.68 -2.97 -21.84
N HIS A 67 7.48 -3.29 -22.84
CA HIS A 67 7.01 -3.51 -24.21
C HIS A 67 6.16 -4.78 -24.32
N GLU A 68 6.49 -5.86 -23.60
CA GLU A 68 5.67 -7.08 -23.53
C GLU A 68 4.28 -6.84 -22.94
N TRP A 69 4.11 -5.80 -22.11
CA TRP A 69 2.80 -5.35 -21.64
C TRP A 69 2.05 -4.45 -22.63
N HIS A 70 2.54 -4.35 -23.86
CA HIS A 70 1.97 -3.54 -24.94
C HIS A 70 1.92 -2.04 -24.61
N LEU A 71 2.87 -1.53 -23.81
CA LEU A 71 3.02 -0.10 -23.55
C LEU A 71 3.81 0.58 -24.67
N ASP A 72 3.51 1.87 -24.92
CA ASP A 72 4.40 2.73 -25.72
C ASP A 72 5.63 3.08 -24.88
N VAL A 73 6.73 2.36 -25.10
CA VAL A 73 7.99 2.50 -24.36
C VAL A 73 8.98 3.36 -25.15
N ARG A 74 9.54 4.38 -24.50
CA ARG A 74 10.57 5.26 -25.07
C ARG A 74 11.87 5.17 -24.27
N ARG A 75 12.99 5.28 -24.97
CA ARG A 75 14.36 5.34 -24.40
C ARG A 75 15.05 6.67 -24.65
N ASN A 76 14.42 7.56 -25.44
CA ASN A 76 14.91 8.90 -25.70
C ASN A 76 14.06 9.93 -24.96
N LEU A 77 14.67 11.06 -24.59
CA LEU A 77 14.04 12.13 -23.83
C LEU A 77 13.14 13.04 -24.66
N ALA A 78 13.05 12.81 -25.98
CA ALA A 78 12.18 13.59 -26.84
C ALA A 78 10.73 13.31 -26.45
N ALA A 79 10.06 14.33 -25.91
CA ALA A 79 8.64 14.28 -25.61
C ALA A 79 7.87 13.73 -26.82
N PRO A 80 6.94 12.79 -26.64
CA PRO A 80 6.16 12.30 -27.75
C PRO A 80 5.37 13.48 -28.31
N THR A 81 5.46 13.70 -29.62
CA THR A 81 4.73 14.77 -30.29
C THR A 81 3.24 14.63 -29.95
N GLN A 82 2.70 15.61 -29.22
CA GLN A 82 1.32 15.69 -28.72
C GLN A 82 0.90 14.78 -27.54
N GLN A 83 1.81 14.03 -26.89
CA GLN A 83 1.46 13.20 -25.72
C GLN A 83 2.31 13.57 -24.48
N ARG A 84 1.73 13.35 -23.29
CA ARG A 84 2.38 13.53 -21.98
C ARG A 84 2.82 12.19 -21.42
N TRP A 85 3.94 12.16 -20.68
CA TRP A 85 4.47 10.94 -20.08
C TRP A 85 3.49 10.37 -19.04
N GLY A 86 3.01 9.15 -19.27
CA GLY A 86 2.19 8.41 -18.31
C GLY A 86 3.04 7.86 -17.16
N ALA A 87 4.29 7.51 -17.46
CA ALA A 87 5.26 7.13 -16.44
C ALA A 87 6.71 7.40 -16.88
N VAL A 88 7.60 7.50 -15.90
CA VAL A 88 9.06 7.53 -16.07
C VAL A 88 9.68 6.50 -15.13
N VAL A 89 10.41 5.55 -15.67
CA VAL A 89 11.16 4.53 -14.91
C VAL A 89 12.64 4.88 -14.98
N VAL A 90 13.31 5.00 -13.83
CA VAL A 90 14.72 5.37 -13.74
C VAL A 90 15.51 4.22 -13.16
N VAL A 91 16.43 3.66 -13.96
CA VAL A 91 17.23 2.49 -13.58
C VAL A 91 18.61 2.95 -13.08
N LEU A 92 18.87 2.63 -11.81
CA LEU A 92 20.00 3.06 -10.98
C LEU A 92 20.67 1.85 -10.30
N THR A 93 20.59 0.67 -10.90
CA THR A 93 21.09 -0.59 -10.32
C THR A 93 22.60 -0.74 -10.40
N ASP A 94 23.25 0.02 -11.26
CA ASP A 94 24.68 0.08 -11.58
C ASP A 94 25.44 1.18 -10.82
N LEU A 95 24.82 1.85 -9.84
CA LEU A 95 25.51 2.85 -9.02
C LEU A 95 26.61 2.20 -8.18
N GLU A 96 27.83 2.72 -8.31
CA GLU A 96 29.05 2.32 -7.59
C GLU A 96 29.59 3.44 -6.68
N ALA A 97 29.36 4.70 -7.03
CA ALA A 97 29.84 5.87 -6.30
C ALA A 97 28.93 7.11 -6.48
N PRO A 98 28.97 8.08 -5.54
CA PRO A 98 28.20 9.31 -5.66
C PRO A 98 28.55 10.10 -6.93
N GLY A 99 27.55 10.67 -7.58
CA GLY A 99 27.68 11.46 -8.81
C GLY A 99 27.37 10.67 -10.08
N GLN A 100 27.39 9.32 -10.05
CA GLN A 100 27.03 8.49 -11.20
C GLN A 100 25.52 8.51 -11.52
N GLU A 101 24.70 8.94 -10.58
CA GLU A 101 23.27 9.15 -10.76
C GLU A 101 22.93 10.44 -11.54
N ALA A 102 23.86 11.41 -11.59
CA ALA A 102 23.57 12.80 -11.97
C ALA A 102 22.92 12.93 -13.36
N GLU A 103 23.47 12.26 -14.37
CA GLU A 103 22.93 12.31 -15.74
C GLU A 103 21.46 11.84 -15.78
N ARG A 104 21.17 10.71 -15.13
CA ARG A 104 19.82 10.11 -15.09
C ARG A 104 18.83 10.95 -14.29
N VAL A 105 19.28 11.51 -13.17
CA VAL A 105 18.46 12.38 -12.32
C VAL A 105 18.14 13.71 -13.02
N LEU A 106 19.11 14.31 -13.71
CA LEU A 106 18.88 15.54 -14.47
C LEU A 106 17.99 15.29 -15.69
N ALA A 107 18.16 14.15 -16.37
CA ALA A 107 17.27 13.71 -17.43
C ALA A 107 15.82 13.56 -16.94
N LEU A 108 15.61 12.92 -15.78
CA LEU A 108 14.30 12.86 -15.13
C LEU A 108 13.74 14.26 -14.87
N GLY A 109 14.55 15.17 -14.30
CA GLY A 109 14.18 16.56 -14.05
C GLY A 109 13.64 17.29 -15.28
N GLY A 110 14.24 17.03 -16.45
CA GLY A 110 13.80 17.57 -17.74
C GLY A 110 12.38 17.15 -18.16
N THR A 111 11.89 16.01 -17.68
CA THR A 111 10.59 15.43 -18.08
C THR A 111 9.43 15.84 -17.17
N LEU A 112 9.71 16.37 -15.98
CA LEU A 112 8.69 16.55 -14.92
C LEU A 112 7.53 17.48 -15.33
N ARG A 113 7.79 18.46 -16.19
CA ARG A 113 6.75 19.39 -16.69
C ARG A 113 5.81 18.76 -17.71
N GLU A 114 6.23 17.65 -18.31
CA GLU A 114 5.55 16.93 -19.39
C GLU A 114 4.80 15.69 -18.88
N LEU A 115 4.82 15.44 -17.57
CA LEU A 115 4.05 14.36 -16.95
C LEU A 115 2.54 14.55 -17.18
N ALA A 116 1.86 13.44 -17.41
CA ALA A 116 0.40 13.35 -17.43
C ALA A 116 -0.18 13.51 -16.02
N ARG A 117 -1.50 13.72 -15.93
CA ARG A 117 -2.21 13.67 -14.65
C ARG A 117 -2.12 12.25 -14.07
N SER A 118 -1.87 12.16 -12.76
CA SER A 118 -1.63 10.87 -12.09
C SER A 118 -0.53 10.02 -12.76
N ALA A 119 0.52 10.65 -13.28
CA ALA A 119 1.68 9.94 -13.80
C ALA A 119 2.45 9.21 -12.68
N ARG A 120 3.35 8.30 -13.06
CA ARG A 120 4.17 7.52 -12.13
C ARG A 120 5.65 7.75 -12.39
N VAL A 121 6.40 8.11 -11.36
CA VAL A 121 7.86 8.03 -11.39
C VAL A 121 8.29 6.87 -10.53
N VAL A 122 9.05 5.94 -11.10
CA VAL A 122 9.52 4.73 -10.39
C VAL A 122 11.03 4.60 -10.54
N THR A 123 11.77 4.59 -9.44
CA THR A 123 13.20 4.23 -9.48
C THR A 123 13.37 2.71 -9.28
N ILE A 124 14.37 2.12 -9.93
CA ILE A 124 14.82 0.76 -9.65
C ILE A 124 16.29 0.87 -9.27
N SER A 125 16.63 0.51 -8.03
CA SER A 125 17.97 0.64 -7.47
C SER A 125 18.32 -0.58 -6.63
N ARG A 126 19.60 -0.75 -6.30
CA ARG A 126 20.05 -1.77 -5.34
C ARG A 126 19.94 -1.23 -3.92
N ALA A 127 19.48 -2.06 -2.98
CA ALA A 127 19.50 -1.75 -1.56
C ALA A 127 20.95 -1.67 -1.05
N VAL A 128 21.19 -0.89 0.01
CA VAL A 128 22.46 -0.94 0.74
C VAL A 128 22.61 -2.32 1.35
N ALA A 129 23.73 -2.99 1.06
CA ALA A 129 24.03 -4.33 1.57
C ALA A 129 25.07 -4.28 2.69
N ASP A 130 25.05 -5.29 3.55
CA ASP A 130 26.09 -5.48 4.56
C ASP A 130 27.45 -5.67 3.88
N GLY A 131 28.43 -4.86 4.27
CA GLY A 131 29.78 -4.90 3.69
C GLY A 131 29.97 -4.01 2.46
N ASP A 132 28.96 -3.28 2.00
CA ASP A 132 29.13 -2.25 0.97
C ASP A 132 30.23 -1.25 1.39
N ALA A 133 31.13 -0.92 0.46
CA ALA A 133 32.11 0.14 0.68
C ALA A 133 31.38 1.50 0.90
N PRO A 134 31.92 2.43 1.71
CA PRO A 134 31.23 3.67 2.05
C PRO A 134 30.71 4.48 0.85
N ALA A 135 31.45 4.51 -0.26
CA ALA A 135 31.02 5.19 -1.50
C ALA A 135 29.80 4.53 -2.14
N LEU A 136 29.79 3.19 -2.24
CA LEU A 136 28.69 2.42 -2.78
C LEU A 136 27.43 2.55 -1.91
N ALA A 137 27.60 2.42 -0.59
CA ALA A 137 26.53 2.60 0.37
C ALA A 137 25.92 4.02 0.30
N ALA A 138 26.76 5.05 0.13
CA ALA A 138 26.29 6.42 -0.03
C ALA A 138 25.49 6.63 -1.33
N ALA A 139 25.97 6.07 -2.45
CA ALA A 139 25.29 6.16 -3.75
C ALA A 139 23.92 5.48 -3.71
N ARG A 140 23.85 4.24 -3.20
CA ARG A 140 22.61 3.48 -3.06
C ARG A 140 21.64 4.13 -2.06
N GLY A 141 22.13 4.51 -0.89
CA GLY A 141 21.32 5.13 0.17
C GLY A 141 20.74 6.49 -0.21
N GLY A 142 21.41 7.25 -1.10
CA GLY A 142 20.94 8.54 -1.59
C GLY A 142 19.61 8.47 -2.37
N VAL A 143 19.31 7.33 -3.00
CA VAL A 143 18.10 7.14 -3.83
C VAL A 143 16.81 7.34 -3.01
N ALA A 144 16.80 6.90 -1.74
CA ALA A 144 15.64 7.10 -0.86
C ALA A 144 15.34 8.59 -0.64
N GLY A 145 16.37 9.42 -0.46
CA GLY A 145 16.22 10.87 -0.34
C GLY A 145 15.71 11.52 -1.62
N LEU A 146 16.24 11.08 -2.78
CA LEU A 146 15.79 11.53 -4.10
C LEU A 146 14.29 11.24 -4.31
N VAL A 147 13.84 10.00 -4.14
CA VAL A 147 12.43 9.59 -4.35
C VAL A 147 11.49 10.38 -3.46
N ARG A 148 11.85 10.55 -2.18
CA ARG A 148 11.00 11.27 -1.22
C ARG A 148 10.93 12.77 -1.51
N SER A 149 12.02 13.39 -1.92
CA SER A 149 12.00 14.80 -2.32
C SER A 149 11.21 14.99 -3.61
N LEU A 150 11.42 14.12 -4.60
CA LEU A 150 10.71 14.17 -5.87
C LEU A 150 9.19 14.08 -5.68
N GLY A 151 8.69 13.15 -4.86
CA GLY A 151 7.25 13.03 -4.59
C GLY A 151 6.60 14.33 -4.10
N LYS A 152 7.35 15.17 -3.37
CA LYS A 152 6.90 16.48 -2.89
C LYS A 152 6.91 17.57 -3.96
N GLU A 153 7.75 17.41 -4.99
CA GLU A 153 7.86 18.34 -6.12
C GLU A 153 6.84 18.03 -7.23
N LEU A 154 6.44 16.76 -7.34
CA LEU A 154 5.46 16.30 -8.31
C LEU A 154 4.10 16.99 -8.13
N ARG A 155 3.41 17.16 -9.24
CA ARG A 155 2.12 17.85 -9.31
C ARG A 155 1.07 16.97 -9.97
N GLN A 156 -0.18 17.44 -9.98
CA GLN A 156 -1.28 16.80 -10.71
C GLN A 156 -1.50 15.33 -10.31
N GLY A 157 -1.26 15.01 -9.02
CA GLY A 157 -1.49 13.69 -8.46
C GLY A 157 -0.51 12.61 -8.93
N ALA A 158 0.60 13.01 -9.57
CA ALA A 158 1.69 12.10 -9.87
C ALA A 158 2.39 11.66 -8.57
N THR A 159 2.95 10.45 -8.58
CA THR A 159 3.61 9.84 -7.42
C THR A 159 5.04 9.44 -7.76
N ALA A 160 5.95 9.51 -6.79
CA ALA A 160 7.31 9.01 -6.88
C ALA A 160 7.51 7.84 -5.91
N ASN A 161 7.85 6.67 -6.43
CA ASN A 161 8.14 5.48 -5.62
C ASN A 161 9.42 4.79 -6.12
N GLY A 162 9.93 3.82 -5.37
CA GLY A 162 11.12 3.06 -5.73
C GLY A 162 10.98 1.56 -5.49
N ILE A 163 11.79 0.79 -6.20
CA ILE A 163 12.02 -0.63 -5.97
C ILE A 163 13.48 -0.79 -5.56
N GLU A 164 13.71 -1.38 -4.38
CA GLU A 164 15.05 -1.63 -3.83
C GLU A 164 15.36 -3.12 -3.92
N LEU A 165 16.21 -3.48 -4.87
CA LEU A 165 16.60 -4.86 -5.13
C LEU A 165 17.68 -5.30 -4.13
N GLY A 166 17.49 -6.49 -3.56
CA GLY A 166 18.57 -7.23 -2.91
C GLY A 166 19.71 -7.53 -3.88
N ALA A 167 20.89 -7.90 -3.36
CA ALA A 167 22.10 -8.08 -4.17
C ALA A 167 21.89 -9.03 -5.38
N ASP A 168 21.19 -10.14 -5.16
CA ASP A 168 21.06 -11.22 -6.15
C ASP A 168 19.73 -11.20 -6.92
N VAL A 169 18.87 -10.20 -6.71
CA VAL A 169 17.55 -10.13 -7.37
C VAL A 169 17.69 -9.51 -8.75
N ALA A 170 17.29 -10.21 -9.81
CA ALA A 170 17.31 -9.65 -11.16
C ALA A 170 16.24 -8.55 -11.33
N VAL A 171 16.49 -7.57 -12.21
CA VAL A 171 15.47 -6.58 -12.59
C VAL A 171 14.28 -7.22 -13.31
N THR A 172 14.49 -8.40 -13.90
CA THR A 172 13.47 -9.22 -14.58
C THR A 172 12.80 -10.24 -13.67
N ASP A 173 13.19 -10.31 -12.39
CA ASP A 173 12.55 -11.23 -11.46
C ASP A 173 11.03 -10.94 -11.37
N PRO A 174 10.15 -11.97 -11.34
CA PRO A 174 8.71 -11.74 -11.24
C PRO A 174 8.28 -10.86 -10.07
N ALA A 175 9.02 -10.85 -8.95
CA ALA A 175 8.77 -9.94 -7.84
C ALA A 175 9.06 -8.48 -8.20
N THR A 176 10.18 -8.23 -8.89
CA THR A 176 10.55 -6.90 -9.37
C THR A 176 9.53 -6.40 -10.38
N ILE A 177 9.19 -7.25 -11.35
CA ILE A 177 8.24 -6.94 -12.42
C ILE A 177 6.82 -6.74 -11.86
N GLY A 178 6.40 -7.57 -10.91
CA GLY A 178 5.13 -7.42 -10.20
C GLY A 178 5.03 -6.13 -9.40
N THR A 179 6.12 -5.76 -8.72
CA THR A 179 6.22 -4.49 -7.98
C THR A 179 6.17 -3.30 -8.93
N LEU A 180 6.90 -3.35 -10.05
CA LEU A 180 6.86 -2.33 -11.08
C LEU A 180 5.45 -2.17 -11.64
N ARG A 181 4.76 -3.28 -11.96
CA ARG A 181 3.38 -3.24 -12.45
C ARG A 181 2.44 -2.55 -11.47
N PHE A 182 2.50 -2.90 -10.18
CA PHE A 182 1.69 -2.27 -9.14
C PHE A 182 1.95 -0.76 -9.10
N LEU A 183 3.22 -0.34 -9.05
CA LEU A 183 3.59 1.08 -8.96
C LEU A 183 3.20 1.88 -10.21
N LEU A 184 3.26 1.28 -11.41
CA LEU A 184 2.84 1.91 -12.67
C LEU A 184 1.32 2.03 -12.83
N SER A 185 0.56 1.21 -12.12
CA SER A 185 -0.90 1.12 -12.28
C SER A 185 -1.69 2.20 -11.53
N ALA A 186 -3.01 2.19 -11.73
CA ALA A 186 -3.94 2.98 -10.94
C ALA A 186 -4.15 2.40 -9.51
N ARG A 187 -3.68 1.18 -9.23
CA ARG A 187 -3.78 0.51 -7.92
C ARG A 187 -2.91 1.18 -6.85
N SER A 188 -1.81 1.81 -7.25
CA SER A 188 -0.89 2.54 -6.37
C SER A 188 -1.27 4.00 -6.11
N ALA A 189 -2.51 4.43 -6.41
CA ALA A 189 -2.90 5.84 -6.47
C ALA A 189 -2.58 6.68 -5.22
N PHE A 190 -2.50 6.05 -4.04
CA PHE A 190 -2.21 6.72 -2.77
C PHE A 190 -0.93 6.21 -2.07
N VAL A 191 -0.11 5.45 -2.81
CA VAL A 191 1.26 5.06 -2.43
C VAL A 191 2.20 6.07 -3.06
N ASP A 192 2.86 6.86 -2.23
CA ASP A 192 3.76 7.92 -2.69
C ASP A 192 4.91 8.11 -1.70
N GLY A 193 6.10 8.36 -2.25
CA GLY A 193 7.36 8.46 -1.51
C GLY A 193 7.81 7.17 -0.86
N GLN A 194 7.38 6.00 -1.35
CA GLN A 194 7.71 4.69 -0.77
C GLN A 194 8.76 3.97 -1.61
N LEU A 195 9.66 3.25 -0.94
CA LEU A 195 10.60 2.33 -1.59
C LEU A 195 10.27 0.92 -1.10
N LEU A 196 10.06 0.00 -2.04
CA LEU A 196 9.65 -1.38 -1.77
C LEU A 196 10.86 -2.31 -1.88
N PRO A 197 11.26 -2.98 -0.79
CA PRO A 197 12.37 -3.93 -0.83
C PRO A 197 11.92 -5.23 -1.49
N VAL A 198 12.66 -5.65 -2.52
CA VAL A 198 12.51 -6.95 -3.19
C VAL A 198 13.79 -7.73 -2.95
N THR A 199 13.74 -8.68 -2.02
CA THR A 199 14.94 -9.38 -1.50
C THR A 199 14.98 -10.87 -1.83
N ALA A 200 13.93 -11.40 -2.45
CA ALA A 200 13.87 -12.78 -2.88
C ALA A 200 13.15 -12.90 -4.24
N ALA A 201 13.37 -14.01 -4.93
CA ALA A 201 12.67 -14.32 -6.16
C ALA A 201 11.18 -14.64 -5.90
N ALA A 202 10.33 -14.37 -6.89
CA ALA A 202 8.92 -14.78 -6.84
C ALA A 202 8.47 -15.52 -8.10
N GLN A 203 7.22 -15.98 -8.07
CA GLN A 203 6.55 -16.55 -9.23
C GLN A 203 5.62 -15.51 -9.86
N ALA A 204 5.64 -15.43 -11.19
CA ALA A 204 4.68 -14.62 -11.92
C ALA A 204 3.27 -15.24 -11.80
N PRO A 205 2.22 -14.40 -11.64
CA PRO A 205 0.85 -14.88 -11.72
C PRO A 205 0.53 -15.29 -13.17
N ALA A 206 -0.42 -16.21 -13.33
CA ALA A 206 -0.92 -16.59 -14.65
C ALA A 206 -1.66 -15.42 -15.34
N ASP A 207 -2.33 -14.57 -14.55
CA ASP A 207 -3.03 -13.37 -15.01
C ASP A 207 -2.70 -12.21 -14.07
N TRP A 208 -2.05 -11.17 -14.60
CA TRP A 208 -1.65 -9.98 -13.85
C TRP A 208 -2.82 -9.08 -13.43
N THR A 209 -3.98 -9.23 -14.06
CA THR A 209 -5.22 -8.52 -13.72
C THR A 209 -6.06 -9.26 -12.69
N ARG A 210 -5.82 -10.57 -12.54
CA ARG A 210 -6.44 -11.45 -11.54
C ARG A 210 -5.38 -12.29 -10.80
N PRO A 211 -4.43 -11.63 -10.10
CA PRO A 211 -3.25 -12.30 -9.57
C PRO A 211 -3.53 -13.21 -8.37
N LEU A 212 -4.75 -13.22 -7.84
CA LEU A 212 -5.18 -14.03 -6.70
C LEU A 212 -6.10 -15.18 -7.11
N THR A 213 -6.18 -15.51 -8.40
CA THR A 213 -6.98 -16.63 -8.88
C THR A 213 -6.62 -17.93 -8.17
N GLY A 214 -7.59 -18.54 -7.51
CA GLY A 214 -7.41 -19.79 -6.75
C GLY A 214 -6.86 -19.63 -5.34
N THR A 215 -6.63 -18.40 -4.88
CA THR A 215 -6.22 -18.07 -3.51
C THR A 215 -7.41 -18.10 -2.58
N VAL A 216 -7.27 -18.68 -1.38
CA VAL A 216 -8.22 -18.52 -0.28
C VAL A 216 -7.70 -17.47 0.71
N ALA A 217 -8.50 -16.44 0.98
CA ALA A 217 -8.16 -15.34 1.86
C ALA A 217 -9.13 -15.21 3.04
N VAL A 218 -8.61 -15.00 4.24
CA VAL A 218 -9.37 -14.61 5.43
C VAL A 218 -9.15 -13.13 5.69
N VAL A 219 -10.22 -12.36 5.92
CA VAL A 219 -10.14 -10.92 6.26
C VAL A 219 -10.90 -10.63 7.54
N THR A 220 -10.23 -10.12 8.56
CA THR A 220 -10.87 -9.69 9.82
C THR A 220 -11.39 -8.25 9.73
N GLY A 221 -12.49 -7.94 10.42
CA GLY A 221 -13.14 -6.63 10.36
C GLY A 221 -13.75 -6.35 8.99
N ALA A 222 -14.31 -7.37 8.35
CA ALA A 222 -14.74 -7.33 6.95
C ALA A 222 -16.13 -6.71 6.72
N ALA A 223 -16.87 -6.35 7.76
CA ALA A 223 -18.26 -5.93 7.60
C ALA A 223 -18.43 -4.53 7.00
N ARG A 224 -17.40 -3.66 7.06
CA ARG A 224 -17.47 -2.28 6.55
C ARG A 224 -16.09 -1.65 6.30
N GLY A 225 -16.09 -0.43 5.77
CA GLY A 225 -14.89 0.40 5.65
C GLY A 225 -13.77 -0.26 4.85
N ILE A 226 -12.54 -0.19 5.35
CA ILE A 226 -11.35 -0.76 4.70
C ILE A 226 -11.45 -2.28 4.57
N GLY A 227 -11.98 -2.99 5.57
CA GLY A 227 -12.12 -4.45 5.50
C GLY A 227 -13.08 -4.89 4.41
N ALA A 228 -14.25 -4.26 4.32
CA ALA A 228 -15.21 -4.57 3.25
C ALA A 228 -14.61 -4.33 1.86
N GLU A 229 -13.91 -3.21 1.68
CA GLU A 229 -13.25 -2.90 0.42
C GLU A 229 -12.09 -3.86 0.10
N THR A 230 -11.36 -4.29 1.13
CA THR A 230 -10.31 -5.31 1.00
C THR A 230 -10.90 -6.61 0.47
N VAL A 231 -12.05 -7.06 0.99
CA VAL A 231 -12.71 -8.27 0.49
C VAL A 231 -13.14 -8.11 -0.97
N ARG A 232 -13.70 -6.95 -1.35
CA ARG A 232 -14.07 -6.67 -2.75
C ARG A 232 -12.88 -6.73 -3.70
N VAL A 233 -11.76 -6.11 -3.33
CA VAL A 233 -10.55 -6.09 -4.17
C VAL A 233 -9.92 -7.49 -4.26
N LEU A 234 -9.82 -8.23 -3.15
CA LEU A 234 -9.29 -9.59 -3.19
C LEU A 234 -10.15 -10.51 -4.06
N ALA A 235 -11.47 -10.41 -3.97
CA ALA A 235 -12.40 -11.19 -4.79
C ALA A 235 -12.33 -10.81 -6.28
N ARG A 236 -12.28 -9.51 -6.60
CA ARG A 236 -12.05 -9.00 -7.97
C ARG A 236 -10.79 -9.62 -8.57
N ASP A 237 -9.72 -9.67 -7.79
CA ASP A 237 -8.43 -10.22 -8.20
C ASP A 237 -8.40 -11.76 -8.22
N GLY A 238 -9.50 -12.43 -7.88
CA GLY A 238 -9.70 -13.87 -8.06
C GLY A 238 -9.70 -14.73 -6.79
N ALA A 239 -9.60 -14.11 -5.60
CA ALA A 239 -9.59 -14.85 -4.34
C ALA A 239 -10.98 -15.32 -3.91
N HIS A 240 -11.05 -16.49 -3.26
CA HIS A 240 -12.19 -16.90 -2.46
C HIS A 240 -12.03 -16.35 -1.04
N VAL A 241 -13.05 -15.65 -0.52
CA VAL A 241 -12.88 -14.87 0.71
C VAL A 241 -13.77 -15.37 1.86
N LEU A 242 -13.15 -15.56 3.02
CA LEU A 242 -13.81 -15.69 4.31
C LEU A 242 -13.72 -14.36 5.07
N GLY A 243 -14.83 -13.63 5.14
CA GLY A 243 -14.94 -12.42 5.95
C GLY A 243 -15.27 -12.74 7.39
N VAL A 244 -14.51 -12.15 8.32
CA VAL A 244 -14.70 -12.32 9.76
C VAL A 244 -15.04 -10.98 10.39
N ASP A 245 -16.10 -10.92 11.19
CA ASP A 245 -16.44 -9.74 11.99
C ASP A 245 -17.24 -10.15 13.22
N VAL A 246 -17.43 -9.22 14.17
CA VAL A 246 -18.19 -9.51 15.40
C VAL A 246 -19.65 -9.82 15.09
N PRO A 247 -20.35 -10.62 15.92
CA PRO A 247 -21.77 -10.94 15.70
C PRO A 247 -22.67 -9.71 15.55
N ALA A 248 -22.38 -8.62 16.27
CA ALA A 248 -23.12 -7.37 16.16
C ALA A 248 -23.04 -6.71 14.77
N ALA A 249 -22.05 -7.05 13.95
CA ALA A 249 -21.90 -6.61 12.57
C ALA A 249 -22.37 -7.66 11.54
N GLY A 250 -23.05 -8.72 12.00
CA GLY A 250 -23.39 -9.90 11.20
C GLY A 250 -24.20 -9.60 9.95
N GLU A 251 -25.15 -8.67 10.02
CA GLU A 251 -25.96 -8.27 8.84
C GLU A 251 -25.11 -7.57 7.77
N SER A 252 -24.29 -6.60 8.18
CA SER A 252 -23.39 -5.90 7.25
C SER A 252 -22.33 -6.85 6.68
N LEU A 253 -21.80 -7.77 7.50
CA LEU A 253 -20.88 -8.80 7.05
C LEU A 253 -21.52 -9.71 6.00
N ALA A 254 -22.73 -10.20 6.26
CA ALA A 254 -23.46 -11.04 5.31
C ALA A 254 -23.71 -10.30 3.99
N ALA A 255 -24.10 -9.02 4.04
CA ALA A 255 -24.30 -8.20 2.85
C ALA A 255 -23.02 -8.11 1.99
N VAL A 256 -21.88 -7.75 2.60
CA VAL A 256 -20.60 -7.64 1.89
C VAL A 256 -20.14 -9.00 1.34
N MET A 257 -20.29 -10.08 2.09
CA MET A 257 -19.91 -11.41 1.60
C MET A 257 -20.79 -11.88 0.44
N ASN A 258 -22.08 -11.58 0.47
CA ASN A 258 -22.99 -11.90 -0.64
C ASN A 258 -22.63 -11.13 -1.92
N GLU A 259 -22.17 -9.87 -1.83
CA GLU A 259 -21.72 -9.09 -3.00
C GLU A 259 -20.57 -9.77 -3.76
N VAL A 260 -19.68 -10.46 -3.04
CA VAL A 260 -18.45 -11.04 -3.62
C VAL A 260 -18.51 -12.57 -3.77
N GLY A 261 -19.64 -13.20 -3.43
CA GLY A 261 -19.74 -14.66 -3.37
C GLY A 261 -18.84 -15.30 -2.29
N GLY A 262 -18.54 -14.57 -1.23
CA GLY A 262 -17.70 -14.99 -0.11
C GLY A 262 -18.50 -15.67 1.00
N VAL A 263 -17.80 -15.99 2.08
CA VAL A 263 -18.38 -16.65 3.26
C VAL A 263 -18.23 -15.74 4.48
N ALA A 264 -19.30 -15.58 5.25
CA ALA A 264 -19.29 -14.85 6.51
C ALA A 264 -18.99 -15.78 7.70
N LEU A 265 -18.17 -15.29 8.64
CA LEU A 265 -17.98 -15.86 9.97
C LEU A 265 -18.16 -14.77 11.02
N GLN A 266 -19.21 -14.91 11.83
CA GLN A 266 -19.42 -14.06 13.00
C GLN A 266 -18.58 -14.56 14.18
N LEU A 267 -17.57 -13.80 14.56
CA LEU A 267 -16.57 -14.16 15.56
C LEU A 267 -15.96 -12.90 16.18
N ASP A 268 -15.88 -12.86 17.51
CA ASP A 268 -14.97 -11.96 18.21
C ASP A 268 -13.55 -12.51 18.09
N ILE A 269 -12.68 -11.76 17.41
CA ILE A 269 -11.28 -12.18 17.17
C ILE A 269 -10.43 -12.24 18.46
N THR A 270 -10.91 -11.66 19.56
CA THR A 270 -10.24 -11.72 20.87
C THR A 270 -10.58 -12.99 21.66
N ALA A 271 -11.54 -13.79 21.17
CA ALA A 271 -11.89 -15.05 21.80
C ALA A 271 -10.68 -16.02 21.81
N PRO A 272 -10.44 -16.78 22.89
CA PRO A 272 -9.29 -17.70 22.99
C PRO A 272 -9.25 -18.75 21.88
N ASP A 273 -10.41 -19.11 21.32
CA ASP A 273 -10.59 -20.11 20.26
C ASP A 273 -10.73 -19.49 18.85
N ALA A 274 -10.50 -18.18 18.68
CA ALA A 274 -10.72 -17.49 17.42
C ALA A 274 -9.93 -18.11 16.24
N GLY A 275 -8.65 -18.44 16.46
CA GLY A 275 -7.83 -19.11 15.45
C GLY A 275 -8.40 -20.49 15.06
N ALA A 276 -8.81 -21.28 16.05
CA ALA A 276 -9.41 -22.60 15.81
C ALA A 276 -10.74 -22.51 15.04
N ARG A 277 -11.59 -21.53 15.37
CA ARG A 277 -12.87 -21.31 14.68
C ARG A 277 -12.69 -20.83 13.24
N ILE A 278 -11.65 -20.03 12.96
CA ILE A 278 -11.29 -19.65 11.59
C ILE A 278 -10.87 -20.90 10.80
N LEU A 279 -9.97 -21.72 11.36
CA LEU A 279 -9.49 -22.96 10.72
C LEU A 279 -10.62 -23.96 10.49
N GLU A 280 -11.52 -24.14 11.46
CA GLU A 280 -12.71 -24.99 11.32
C GLU A 280 -13.62 -24.49 10.19
N ARG A 281 -13.81 -23.16 10.08
CA ARG A 281 -14.63 -22.58 9.01
C ARG A 281 -13.99 -22.73 7.64
N VAL A 282 -12.67 -22.63 7.55
CA VAL A 282 -11.90 -22.91 6.33
C VAL A 282 -12.05 -24.39 5.93
N ALA A 283 -11.90 -25.31 6.88
CA ALA A 283 -12.00 -26.75 6.65
C ALA A 283 -13.40 -27.20 6.18
N ARG A 284 -14.46 -26.65 6.77
CA ARG A 284 -15.85 -27.03 6.45
C ARG A 284 -16.50 -26.19 5.35
N GLY A 285 -15.87 -25.08 4.98
CA GLY A 285 -16.38 -24.16 3.98
C GLY A 285 -16.14 -24.64 2.54
N PRO A 286 -16.46 -23.81 1.54
CA PRO A 286 -16.17 -24.08 0.13
C PRO A 286 -14.66 -24.04 -0.20
N PHE A 287 -13.80 -23.81 0.80
CA PHE A 287 -12.38 -23.58 0.66
C PHE A 287 -11.53 -24.85 0.61
N GLN A 288 -12.15 -26.03 0.75
CA GLN A 288 -11.46 -27.34 0.70
C GLN A 288 -10.32 -27.46 1.72
N GLY A 289 -10.43 -26.76 2.86
CA GLY A 289 -9.38 -26.73 3.88
C GLY A 289 -8.14 -25.93 3.52
N ARG A 290 -8.14 -25.17 2.42
CA ARG A 290 -7.00 -24.32 2.02
C ARG A 290 -7.13 -22.92 2.61
N LEU A 291 -6.01 -22.38 3.12
CA LEU A 291 -5.88 -20.97 3.52
C LEU A 291 -4.51 -20.47 3.08
N ASP A 292 -4.49 -19.50 2.18
CA ASP A 292 -3.27 -18.93 1.62
C ASP A 292 -2.95 -17.55 2.22
N VAL A 293 -3.98 -16.72 2.42
CA VAL A 293 -3.83 -15.32 2.84
C VAL A 293 -4.61 -15.04 4.12
N LEU A 294 -3.96 -14.42 5.11
CA LEU A 294 -4.60 -13.90 6.31
C LEU A 294 -4.41 -12.39 6.42
N VAL A 295 -5.51 -11.63 6.33
CA VAL A 295 -5.52 -10.18 6.48
C VAL A 295 -6.06 -9.78 7.84
N HIS A 296 -5.18 -9.23 8.68
CA HIS A 296 -5.54 -8.65 9.97
C HIS A 296 -5.92 -7.17 9.82
N ASN A 297 -7.17 -6.91 9.44
CA ASN A 297 -7.69 -5.55 9.28
C ASN A 297 -8.48 -5.03 10.50
N ALA A 298 -9.09 -5.92 11.28
CA ALA A 298 -9.86 -5.53 12.45
C ALA A 298 -9.04 -4.64 13.41
N GLY A 299 -9.69 -3.59 13.92
CA GLY A 299 -9.08 -2.71 14.89
C GLY A 299 -10.06 -1.68 15.44
N ILE A 300 -9.75 -1.19 16.63
CA ILE A 300 -10.55 -0.19 17.35
C ILE A 300 -9.69 0.99 17.82
N LEU A 301 -10.36 2.11 18.07
CA LEU A 301 -9.81 3.31 18.70
C LEU A 301 -10.46 3.53 20.07
N ARG A 302 -9.68 3.96 21.06
CA ARG A 302 -10.11 4.44 22.37
C ARG A 302 -9.25 5.63 22.77
N ASP A 303 -9.39 6.70 22.00
CA ASP A 303 -8.51 7.87 22.10
C ASP A 303 -8.72 8.60 23.43
N LYS A 304 -7.63 8.78 24.16
CA LYS A 304 -7.57 9.48 25.44
C LYS A 304 -6.13 9.90 25.70
N LEU A 305 -5.94 11.09 26.29
CA LEU A 305 -4.63 11.43 26.85
C LEU A 305 -4.26 10.40 27.92
N LEU A 306 -3.00 9.93 27.93
CA LEU A 306 -2.54 8.87 28.83
C LEU A 306 -2.85 9.16 30.30
N ALA A 307 -2.67 10.42 30.73
CA ALA A 307 -2.99 10.87 32.09
C ALA A 307 -4.45 10.63 32.52
N ASN A 308 -5.37 10.44 31.55
CA ASN A 308 -6.79 10.25 31.78
C ASN A 308 -7.30 8.90 31.21
N MET A 309 -6.40 8.03 30.78
CA MET A 309 -6.74 6.75 30.15
C MET A 309 -7.08 5.72 31.21
N LYS A 310 -8.24 5.07 31.09
CA LYS A 310 -8.63 3.98 31.97
C LYS A 310 -8.02 2.65 31.51
N PRO A 311 -7.78 1.68 32.42
CA PRO A 311 -7.24 0.37 32.07
C PRO A 311 -8.00 -0.32 30.92
N GLU A 312 -9.33 -0.29 30.94
CA GLU A 312 -10.15 -1.00 29.95
C GLU A 312 -10.00 -0.38 28.53
N GLN A 313 -9.70 0.92 28.45
CA GLN A 313 -9.41 1.60 27.19
C GLN A 313 -8.05 1.23 26.62
N TRP A 314 -7.07 0.94 27.49
CA TRP A 314 -5.78 0.42 27.09
C TRP A 314 -5.92 -1.04 26.64
N GLU A 315 -6.43 -1.89 27.53
CA GLU A 315 -6.53 -3.34 27.34
C GLU A 315 -7.33 -3.72 26.11
N SER A 316 -8.50 -3.11 25.88
CA SER A 316 -9.32 -3.42 24.71
C SER A 316 -8.61 -3.11 23.39
N VAL A 317 -7.85 -2.01 23.31
CA VAL A 317 -7.09 -1.64 22.12
C VAL A 317 -5.95 -2.64 21.89
N ILE A 318 -5.23 -3.04 22.93
CA ILE A 318 -4.16 -4.05 22.79
C ILE A 318 -4.72 -5.42 22.42
N ALA A 319 -5.82 -5.84 23.06
CA ALA A 319 -6.47 -7.12 22.82
C ALA A 319 -6.89 -7.27 21.34
N VAL A 320 -7.63 -6.28 20.81
CA VAL A 320 -8.16 -6.33 19.44
C VAL A 320 -7.06 -6.07 18.40
N ASN A 321 -6.26 -5.01 18.58
CA ASN A 321 -5.39 -4.54 17.51
C ASN A 321 -4.06 -5.30 17.41
N LEU A 322 -3.66 -6.02 18.47
CA LEU A 322 -2.33 -6.64 18.55
C LEU A 322 -2.39 -8.09 19.04
N ALA A 323 -2.90 -8.35 20.25
CA ALA A 323 -2.83 -9.68 20.86
C ALA A 323 -3.60 -10.72 20.04
N ALA A 324 -4.82 -10.39 19.58
CA ALA A 324 -5.62 -11.24 18.70
C ALA A 324 -4.86 -11.63 17.42
N GLN A 325 -4.14 -10.68 16.80
CA GLN A 325 -3.38 -10.97 15.57
C GLN A 325 -2.30 -12.02 15.83
N VAL A 326 -1.53 -11.86 16.91
CA VAL A 326 -0.46 -12.79 17.28
C VAL A 326 -1.02 -14.19 17.57
N ALA A 327 -2.11 -14.28 18.34
CA ALA A 327 -2.74 -15.55 18.67
C ALA A 327 -3.29 -16.27 17.43
N ILE A 328 -4.02 -15.56 16.57
CA ILE A 328 -4.60 -16.12 15.34
C ILE A 328 -3.50 -16.54 14.36
N THR A 329 -2.49 -15.69 14.12
CA THR A 329 -1.37 -16.05 13.24
C THR A 329 -0.65 -17.29 13.74
N THR A 330 -0.41 -17.41 15.06
CA THR A 330 0.25 -18.58 15.65
C THR A 330 -0.50 -19.87 15.31
N ALA A 331 -1.82 -19.88 15.51
CA ALA A 331 -2.64 -21.05 15.20
C ALA A 331 -2.68 -21.36 13.69
N VAL A 332 -2.84 -20.33 12.85
CA VAL A 332 -2.96 -20.50 11.40
C VAL A 332 -1.65 -20.94 10.76
N ALA A 333 -0.52 -20.35 11.15
CA ALA A 333 0.80 -20.67 10.60
C ALA A 333 1.23 -22.11 10.91
N GLN A 334 0.78 -22.67 12.05
CA GLN A 334 1.01 -24.08 12.37
C GLN A 334 0.24 -25.03 11.44
N ALA A 335 -0.96 -24.65 11.00
CA ALA A 335 -1.82 -25.47 10.15
C ALA A 335 -1.55 -25.30 8.65
N HIS A 336 -1.06 -24.13 8.24
CA HIS A 336 -0.88 -23.76 6.83
C HIS A 336 0.54 -23.23 6.58
N PRO A 337 1.52 -24.12 6.27
CA PRO A 337 2.79 -23.67 5.72
C PRO A 337 2.54 -22.92 4.40
N GLY A 338 3.31 -21.88 4.14
CA GLY A 338 3.11 -21.01 2.97
C GLY A 338 2.21 -19.80 3.22
N LEU A 339 1.73 -19.59 4.45
CA LEU A 339 0.85 -18.48 4.80
C LEU A 339 1.42 -17.11 4.40
N VAL A 340 0.61 -16.32 3.70
CA VAL A 340 0.85 -14.90 3.43
C VAL A 340 0.02 -14.07 4.40
N GLN A 341 0.68 -13.45 5.39
CA GLN A 341 0.03 -12.57 6.36
C GLN A 341 0.17 -11.10 5.94
N ILE A 342 -0.96 -10.38 5.89
CA ILE A 342 -0.99 -8.92 5.74
C ILE A 342 -1.66 -8.27 6.95
N SER A 343 -0.94 -7.41 7.67
CA SER A 343 -1.49 -6.70 8.84
C SER A 343 -1.73 -5.21 8.56
N LEU A 344 -2.78 -4.65 9.15
CA LEU A 344 -3.04 -3.21 9.08
C LEU A 344 -2.36 -2.52 10.27
N ALA A 345 -1.23 -1.86 9.99
CA ALA A 345 -0.55 -0.93 10.89
C ALA A 345 -1.22 0.47 10.83
N SER A 346 -0.45 1.55 11.01
CA SER A 346 -0.93 2.93 10.89
C SER A 346 0.25 3.90 10.88
N THR A 347 0.11 5.08 10.25
CA THR A 347 1.08 6.17 10.43
C THR A 347 1.21 6.60 11.90
N SER A 348 0.17 6.47 12.72
CA SER A 348 0.25 6.71 14.17
C SER A 348 1.15 5.70 14.89
N GLY A 349 1.31 4.48 14.36
CA GLY A 349 2.26 3.49 14.88
C GLY A 349 3.71 3.84 14.54
N ILE A 350 3.93 4.61 13.48
CA ILE A 350 5.28 5.03 13.02
C ILE A 350 5.73 6.29 13.75
N ALA A 351 4.85 7.30 13.83
CA ALA A 351 5.22 8.63 14.31
C ALA A 351 4.57 9.04 15.63
N GLY A 352 3.66 8.23 16.16
CA GLY A 352 2.81 8.60 17.28
C GLY A 352 1.69 9.57 16.89
N ASN A 353 0.72 9.74 17.79
CA ASN A 353 -0.31 10.76 17.67
C ASN A 353 -0.84 11.14 19.06
N ARG A 354 -1.20 12.41 19.25
CA ARG A 354 -1.69 12.91 20.55
C ARG A 354 -3.00 12.22 20.93
N GLY A 355 -3.07 11.67 22.14
CA GLY A 355 -4.25 10.96 22.63
C GLY A 355 -4.36 9.51 22.14
N GLN A 356 -3.35 9.01 21.44
CA GLN A 356 -3.31 7.66 20.87
C GLN A 356 -2.12 6.85 21.41
N THR A 357 -1.81 6.94 22.70
CA THR A 357 -0.69 6.16 23.27
C THR A 357 -0.95 4.65 23.22
N ASN A 358 -2.16 4.21 23.55
CA ASN A 358 -2.62 2.82 23.37
C ASN A 358 -2.61 2.39 21.89
N TYR A 359 -3.20 3.21 21.01
CA TYR A 359 -3.31 2.89 19.59
C TYR A 359 -1.94 2.90 18.90
N GLY A 360 -1.12 3.92 19.16
CA GLY A 360 0.26 4.03 18.69
C GLY A 360 1.11 2.84 19.15
N PHE A 361 1.01 2.44 20.43
CA PHE A 361 1.64 1.21 20.91
C PHE A 361 1.15 -0.01 20.12
N SER A 362 -0.16 -0.19 19.96
CA SER A 362 -0.71 -1.35 19.27
C SER A 362 -0.24 -1.44 17.80
N LYS A 363 -0.25 -0.32 17.07
CA LYS A 363 0.12 -0.29 15.64
C LYS A 363 1.64 -0.31 15.41
N SER A 364 2.43 0.17 16.35
CA SER A 364 3.88 -0.07 16.39
C SER A 364 4.19 -1.54 16.70
N GLY A 365 3.46 -2.14 17.63
CA GLY A 365 3.52 -3.58 17.93
C GLY A 365 3.17 -4.45 16.73
N VAL A 366 2.19 -4.06 15.92
CA VAL A 366 1.86 -4.73 14.64
C VAL A 366 3.05 -4.72 13.67
N ILE A 367 3.76 -3.59 13.58
CA ILE A 367 4.98 -3.50 12.75
C ILE A 367 6.05 -4.47 13.26
N GLY A 368 6.33 -4.45 14.57
CA GLY A 368 7.30 -5.37 15.17
C GLY A 368 6.91 -6.85 15.01
N ALA A 369 5.64 -7.18 15.21
CA ALA A 369 5.12 -8.53 15.01
C ALA A 369 5.24 -8.97 13.54
N THR A 370 4.95 -8.09 12.59
CA THR A 370 5.11 -8.38 11.15
C THR A 370 6.56 -8.71 10.80
N GLN A 371 7.50 -7.90 11.27
CA GLN A 371 8.93 -8.11 11.05
C GLN A 371 9.44 -9.40 11.72
N ALA A 372 8.92 -9.74 12.89
CA ALA A 372 9.25 -10.98 13.59
C ALA A 372 8.65 -12.24 12.92
N TRP A 373 7.43 -12.15 12.38
CA TRP A 373 6.78 -13.25 11.66
C TRP A 373 7.39 -13.48 10.27
N ALA A 374 7.97 -12.46 9.63
CA ALA A 374 8.55 -12.55 8.30
C ALA A 374 9.54 -13.73 8.13
N PRO A 375 10.59 -13.89 8.96
CA PRO A 375 11.49 -15.04 8.85
C PRO A 375 10.83 -16.36 9.25
N VAL A 376 9.88 -16.35 10.20
CA VAL A 376 9.17 -17.56 10.66
C VAL A 376 8.28 -18.13 9.55
N LEU A 377 7.48 -17.29 8.89
CA LEU A 377 6.63 -17.72 7.78
C LEU A 377 7.48 -18.08 6.54
N ALA A 378 8.58 -17.36 6.29
CA ALA A 378 9.49 -17.67 5.19
C ALA A 378 10.08 -19.08 5.27
N ALA A 379 10.35 -19.60 6.48
CA ALA A 379 10.81 -20.97 6.67
C ALA A 379 9.82 -22.03 6.14
N GLY A 380 8.52 -21.69 6.06
CA GLY A 380 7.47 -22.51 5.46
C GLY A 380 7.08 -22.09 4.05
N GLY A 381 7.81 -21.18 3.40
CA GLY A 381 7.47 -20.62 2.07
C GLY A 381 6.43 -19.50 2.08
N GLY A 382 6.04 -19.02 3.28
CA GLY A 382 5.13 -17.90 3.47
C GLY A 382 5.84 -16.56 3.61
N ARG A 383 5.10 -15.51 3.97
CA ARG A 383 5.65 -14.16 4.22
C ARG A 383 4.71 -13.31 5.07
N ALA A 384 5.24 -12.31 5.75
CA ALA A 384 4.47 -11.35 6.53
C ALA A 384 4.80 -9.92 6.09
N ASN A 385 3.77 -9.13 5.77
CA ASN A 385 3.92 -7.70 5.48
C ASN A 385 2.83 -6.89 6.18
N ALA A 386 3.02 -5.58 6.26
CA ALA A 386 2.03 -4.68 6.81
C ALA A 386 1.75 -3.51 5.86
N VAL A 387 0.50 -3.03 5.91
CA VAL A 387 0.11 -1.76 5.29
C VAL A 387 -0.12 -0.76 6.42
N ALA A 388 0.45 0.45 6.30
CA ALA A 388 0.31 1.53 7.26
C ALA A 388 -0.50 2.69 6.63
N PRO A 389 -1.84 2.70 6.76
CA PRO A 389 -2.65 3.79 6.23
C PRO A 389 -2.35 5.13 6.90
N GLY A 390 -2.39 6.19 6.10
CA GLY A 390 -2.44 7.57 6.56
C GLY A 390 -3.88 8.02 6.83
N PHE A 391 -4.22 9.25 6.42
CA PHE A 391 -5.59 9.74 6.50
C PHE A 391 -6.44 9.14 5.36
N ILE A 392 -7.37 8.26 5.70
CA ILE A 392 -8.31 7.61 4.78
C ILE A 392 -9.73 8.05 5.09
N GLU A 393 -10.48 8.47 4.07
CA GLU A 393 -11.89 8.88 4.18
C GLU A 393 -12.75 7.66 4.52
N THR A 394 -13.24 7.59 5.75
CA THR A 394 -14.07 6.49 6.30
C THR A 394 -15.14 7.05 7.22
N GLU A 395 -16.10 6.22 7.64
CA GLU A 395 -17.03 6.58 8.71
C GLU A 395 -16.30 6.96 10.02
N MET A 396 -15.18 6.29 10.30
CA MET A 396 -14.36 6.57 11.48
C MET A 396 -13.77 7.98 11.43
N THR A 397 -13.17 8.39 10.31
CA THR A 397 -12.61 9.75 10.19
C THR A 397 -13.67 10.84 10.06
N ALA A 398 -14.92 10.49 9.71
CA ALA A 398 -16.04 11.43 9.68
C ALA A 398 -16.35 12.03 11.07
N SER A 399 -16.03 11.30 12.15
CA SER A 399 -16.20 11.73 13.55
C SER A 399 -15.14 12.76 14.04
N ILE A 400 -14.05 12.95 13.29
CA ILE A 400 -12.99 13.90 13.65
C ILE A 400 -13.52 15.34 13.47
N PRO A 401 -13.24 16.27 14.41
CA PRO A 401 -13.63 17.67 14.28
C PRO A 401 -13.22 18.28 12.94
N LEU A 402 -14.10 19.05 12.32
CA LEU A 402 -13.95 19.52 10.92
C LEU A 402 -12.58 20.16 10.66
N ALA A 403 -12.14 21.12 11.49
CA ALA A 403 -10.88 21.81 11.28
C ALA A 403 -9.66 20.86 11.29
N GLN A 404 -9.59 19.93 12.26
CA GLN A 404 -8.53 18.92 12.33
C GLN A 404 -8.59 17.97 11.14
N ARG A 405 -9.79 17.53 10.76
CA ARG A 405 -10.00 16.64 9.63
C ARG A 405 -9.53 17.27 8.31
N GLU A 406 -9.86 18.54 8.08
CA GLU A 406 -9.46 19.28 6.87
C GLU A 406 -7.94 19.46 6.78
N ILE A 407 -7.27 19.70 7.91
CA ILE A 407 -5.80 19.78 7.98
C ILE A 407 -5.20 18.41 7.68
N SER A 408 -5.59 17.35 8.42
CA SER A 408 -5.06 16.01 8.22
C SER A 408 -5.26 15.48 6.79
N ARG A 409 -6.36 15.85 6.15
CA ARG A 409 -6.64 15.52 4.74
C ARG A 409 -5.66 16.18 3.77
N ARG A 410 -5.01 17.28 4.13
CA ARG A 410 -4.21 18.12 3.22
C ARG A 410 -2.71 18.05 3.42
N VAL A 411 -2.25 17.47 4.52
CA VAL A 411 -0.83 17.42 4.92
C VAL A 411 -0.01 16.43 4.06
N SER A 412 -0.63 15.69 3.15
CA SER A 412 0.04 14.79 2.20
C SER A 412 0.43 15.52 0.91
N SER A 413 1.45 15.03 0.19
CA SER A 413 1.87 15.59 -1.11
C SER A 413 0.76 15.57 -2.16
N LEU A 414 -0.17 14.61 -2.04
CA LEU A 414 -1.36 14.50 -2.91
C LEU A 414 -2.51 15.46 -2.54
N GLY A 415 -2.36 16.24 -1.45
CA GLY A 415 -3.28 17.31 -1.05
C GLY A 415 -4.71 16.84 -0.69
N GLN A 416 -4.91 15.53 -0.51
CA GLN A 416 -6.22 14.91 -0.25
C GLN A 416 -6.09 13.66 0.62
N GLY A 417 -7.24 13.22 1.16
CA GLY A 417 -7.36 11.95 1.87
C GLY A 417 -7.46 10.77 0.92
N GLY A 418 -6.94 9.63 1.36
CA GLY A 418 -7.07 8.38 0.63
C GLY A 418 -8.48 7.81 0.73
N LYS A 419 -8.77 6.78 -0.06
CA LYS A 419 -10.00 5.99 -0.02
C LYS A 419 -9.71 4.58 0.50
N PRO A 420 -10.71 3.87 1.03
CA PRO A 420 -10.57 2.46 1.41
C PRO A 420 -9.93 1.60 0.31
N VAL A 421 -10.30 1.83 -0.95
CA VAL A 421 -9.75 1.09 -2.09
C VAL A 421 -8.24 1.26 -2.23
N ASP A 422 -7.68 2.41 -1.86
CA ASP A 422 -6.23 2.64 -1.95
C ASP A 422 -5.45 1.72 -0.99
N VAL A 423 -6.04 1.43 0.17
CA VAL A 423 -5.48 0.48 1.16
C VAL A 423 -5.70 -0.95 0.70
N ALA A 424 -6.90 -1.27 0.20
CA ALA A 424 -7.27 -2.58 -0.29
C ALA A 424 -6.36 -3.04 -1.45
N GLU A 425 -6.05 -2.15 -2.40
CA GLU A 425 -5.14 -2.42 -3.53
C GLU A 425 -3.71 -2.74 -3.05
N ALA A 426 -3.22 -2.03 -2.03
CA ALA A 426 -1.91 -2.32 -1.43
C ALA A 426 -1.91 -3.68 -0.68
N VAL A 427 -3.00 -4.01 0.00
CA VAL A 427 -3.18 -5.32 0.65
C VAL A 427 -3.20 -6.44 -0.40
N ALA A 428 -3.98 -6.28 -1.46
CA ALA A 428 -4.09 -7.27 -2.54
C ALA A 428 -2.75 -7.47 -3.26
N PHE A 429 -2.01 -6.39 -3.54
CA PHE A 429 -0.66 -6.47 -4.07
C PHE A 429 0.25 -7.31 -3.17
N LEU A 430 0.37 -6.98 -1.88
CA LEU A 430 1.26 -7.72 -0.98
C LEU A 430 0.81 -9.17 -0.73
N ALA A 431 -0.50 -9.45 -0.83
CA ALA A 431 -1.07 -10.79 -0.74
C ALA A 431 -0.77 -11.65 -1.97
N SER A 432 -0.52 -11.04 -3.13
CA SER A 432 -0.44 -11.74 -4.42
C SER A 432 0.93 -12.35 -4.73
N PRO A 433 1.02 -13.44 -5.50
CA PRO A 433 2.30 -14.08 -5.85
C PRO A 433 3.35 -13.12 -6.44
N GLN A 434 2.90 -12.11 -7.19
CA GLN A 434 3.75 -11.06 -7.78
C GLN A 434 4.47 -10.17 -6.75
N ALA A 435 4.12 -10.22 -5.46
CA ALA A 435 4.86 -9.57 -4.37
C ALA A 435 5.73 -10.56 -3.57
N GLY A 436 6.04 -11.74 -4.12
CA GLY A 436 6.74 -12.82 -3.40
C GLY A 436 8.14 -12.48 -2.88
N GLY A 437 8.80 -11.52 -3.51
CA GLY A 437 10.10 -11.01 -3.05
C GLY A 437 10.03 -9.98 -1.92
N ILE A 438 8.83 -9.61 -1.46
CA ILE A 438 8.62 -8.59 -0.42
C ILE A 438 8.22 -9.31 0.87
N ASN A 439 9.08 -9.25 1.89
CA ASN A 439 8.83 -9.87 3.19
C ASN A 439 9.34 -8.97 4.33
N GLY A 440 8.55 -8.85 5.40
CA GLY A 440 8.84 -7.96 6.53
C GLY A 440 8.64 -6.47 6.25
N ALA A 441 8.05 -6.11 5.11
CA ALA A 441 7.88 -4.73 4.68
C ALA A 441 6.67 -4.05 5.36
N VAL A 442 6.78 -2.73 5.55
CA VAL A 442 5.67 -1.87 6.00
C VAL A 442 5.39 -0.82 4.92
N LEU A 443 4.36 -1.05 4.12
CA LEU A 443 3.99 -0.16 3.02
C LEU A 443 3.03 0.94 3.53
N ARG A 444 3.47 2.20 3.48
CA ARG A 444 2.58 3.32 3.81
C ARG A 444 1.67 3.67 2.64
N VAL A 445 0.36 3.68 2.90
CA VAL A 445 -0.67 4.16 1.96
C VAL A 445 -1.16 5.50 2.49
N CYS A 446 -0.44 6.56 2.16
CA CYS A 446 -0.58 7.85 2.85
C CYS A 446 -0.45 9.09 1.96
N GLY A 447 -0.30 8.92 0.64
CA GLY A 447 -0.08 10.03 -0.30
C GLY A 447 1.15 10.88 0.04
N GLN A 448 2.17 10.25 0.64
CA GLN A 448 3.37 10.90 1.17
C GLN A 448 3.07 11.93 2.27
N ASN A 449 2.33 11.51 3.31
CA ASN A 449 2.12 12.30 4.52
C ASN A 449 3.46 12.74 5.15
N LEU A 450 3.57 14.03 5.52
CA LEU A 450 4.76 14.63 6.14
C LEU A 450 5.23 13.91 7.42
N VAL A 451 4.31 13.29 8.14
CA VAL A 451 4.60 12.61 9.41
C VAL A 451 5.23 11.22 9.16
N GLY A 452 6.32 10.87 9.87
CA GLY A 452 7.03 9.60 9.71
C GLY A 452 8.27 9.44 10.60
N ARG A 453 8.95 8.30 10.46
CA ARG A 453 10.27 7.97 11.02
C ARG A 453 11.20 7.56 9.88
#